data_AF-G3B8C3-F1
#
_entry.id   AF-G3B8C3-F1
#
_cell.length_a   1.000
_cell.length_b   1.000
_cell.length_c   1.000
_cell.angle_alpha   90.00
_cell.angle_beta   90.00
_cell.angle_gamma   90.00
#
_symmetry.space_group_name_H-M   'P 1'
#
loop_
_entity.id
_entity.type
_entity.pdbx_description
1 polymer ?
#
loop_
_entity_poly.entity_id
_entity_poly.type
_entity_poly.pdbx_seq_one_letter_code
_entity_poly.pdbx_strand_id
1 'polypeptide(L)'
;MVRVEQTKQFEKLIKDSIDSERNGRLAGLEQLNARVKDLEEFSETLETQLVANHTRSVLSKAVGNLKHVLASSKETDSPKLLIQYFDEINKVAGSLNSELLNVVLNDLKPLIVNESNHSLLTNAQLLNKWEQLTPELRSASLLPPNAGLLGHLASMVFSKLLLPVKGNKPDGKDIESVIGRIESALTRGDLDVAVEEAANLKGWPRKLADDWVKDGRKRLEVQFLVGVVDSETRIV
;
A
#
# COMPACT_ATOMS: atom_id res chain seq x y z
N MET A 1 63.14 2.58 72.09
CA MET A 1 63.11 2.66 70.61
C MET A 1 62.22 1.59 69.99
N VAL A 2 62.43 0.30 70.24
CA VAL A 2 61.72 -0.84 69.59
C VAL A 2 60.18 -0.77 69.62
N ARG A 3 59.56 -0.36 70.74
CA ARG A 3 58.08 -0.24 70.82
C ARG A 3 57.50 0.85 69.92
N VAL A 4 58.21 1.96 69.72
CA VAL A 4 57.74 3.07 68.88
C VAL A 4 57.77 2.68 67.40
N GLU A 5 58.78 1.89 67.00
CA GLU A 5 58.88 1.31 65.65
C GLU A 5 57.72 0.35 65.34
N GLN A 6 57.38 -0.54 66.29
CA GLN A 6 56.28 -1.50 66.12
C GLN A 6 54.92 -0.83 66.03
N THR A 7 54.67 0.21 66.85
CA THR A 7 53.42 1.00 66.75
C THR A 7 53.32 1.71 65.41
N LYS A 8 54.42 2.30 64.91
CA LYS A 8 54.45 2.93 63.57
C LYS A 8 54.17 1.94 62.44
N GLN A 9 54.70 0.71 62.53
CA GLN A 9 54.44 -0.33 61.55
C GLN A 9 52.98 -0.81 61.56
N PHE A 10 52.39 -0.95 62.74
CA PHE A 10 50.99 -1.32 62.89
C PHE A 10 50.04 -0.22 62.39
N GLU A 11 50.35 1.03 62.71
CA GLU A 11 49.60 2.21 62.23
C GLU A 11 49.65 2.33 60.70
N LYS A 12 50.80 2.02 60.10
CA LYS A 12 50.95 1.92 58.64
C LYS A 12 50.11 0.78 58.04
N LEU A 13 50.13 -0.42 58.63
CA LEU A 13 49.33 -1.56 58.16
C LEU A 13 47.82 -1.28 58.22
N ILE A 14 47.34 -0.66 59.29
CA ILE A 14 45.93 -0.26 59.41
C ILE A 14 45.58 0.74 58.31
N LYS A 15 46.45 1.74 58.09
CA LYS A 15 46.24 2.74 57.04
C LYS A 15 46.17 2.11 55.65
N ASP A 16 47.12 1.23 55.33
CA ASP A 16 47.17 0.51 54.05
C ASP A 16 45.92 -0.37 53.85
N SER A 17 45.44 -1.05 54.89
CA SER A 17 44.21 -1.85 54.84
C SER A 17 42.95 -0.99 54.62
N ILE A 18 42.85 0.15 55.31
CA ILE A 18 41.74 1.09 55.15
C ILE A 18 41.75 1.69 53.74
N ASP A 19 42.92 2.08 53.23
CA ASP A 19 43.04 2.63 51.88
C ASP A 19 42.72 1.57 50.82
N SER A 20 43.11 0.30 51.03
CA SER A 20 42.71 -0.82 50.17
C SER A 20 41.19 -1.05 50.18
N GLU A 21 40.55 -1.06 51.36
CA GLU A 21 39.10 -1.20 51.45
C GLU A 21 38.37 -0.02 50.80
N ARG A 22 38.85 1.21 50.99
CA ARG A 22 38.29 2.41 50.36
C ARG A 22 38.39 2.34 48.85
N ASN A 23 39.55 1.98 48.32
CA ASN A 23 39.75 1.83 46.88
C ASN A 23 38.87 0.72 46.30
N GLY A 24 38.71 -0.40 47.01
CA GLY A 24 37.81 -1.48 46.61
C GLY A 24 36.35 -1.06 46.59
N ARG A 25 35.89 -0.33 47.62
CA ARG A 25 34.53 0.24 47.66
C ARG A 25 34.31 1.29 46.58
N LEU A 26 35.30 2.15 46.34
CA LEU A 26 35.26 3.17 45.27
C LEU A 26 35.15 2.50 43.89
N ALA A 27 35.97 1.49 43.62
CA ALA A 27 35.88 0.71 42.38
C ALA A 27 34.52 0.03 42.23
N GLY A 28 33.94 -0.49 43.33
CA GLY A 28 32.58 -1.04 43.33
C GLY A 28 31.51 0.01 43.02
N LEU A 29 31.64 1.23 43.57
CA LEU A 29 30.75 2.36 43.27
C LEU A 29 30.90 2.82 41.80
N GLU A 30 32.12 2.87 41.27
CA GLU A 30 32.38 3.17 39.86
C GLU A 30 31.76 2.13 38.93
N GLN A 31 31.87 0.84 39.26
CA GLN A 31 31.21 -0.23 38.50
C GLN A 31 29.69 -0.14 38.58
N LEU A 32 29.13 0.17 39.75
CA LEU A 32 27.69 0.35 39.90
C LEU A 32 27.19 1.55 39.08
N ASN A 33 27.92 2.66 39.13
CA ASN A 33 27.61 3.86 38.35
C ASN A 33 27.67 3.58 36.84
N ALA A 34 28.67 2.81 36.38
CA ALA A 34 28.76 2.38 34.99
C ALA A 34 27.54 1.53 34.57
N ARG A 35 27.12 0.56 35.41
CA ARG A 35 25.92 -0.26 35.12
C ARG A 35 24.63 0.54 35.11
N VAL A 36 24.50 1.55 35.96
CA VAL A 36 23.33 2.44 35.96
C VAL A 36 23.30 3.24 34.65
N LYS A 37 24.44 3.76 34.20
CA LYS A 37 24.57 4.45 32.91
C LYS A 37 24.22 3.55 31.72
N ASP A 38 24.71 2.31 31.72
CA ASP A 38 24.37 1.33 30.67
C ASP A 38 22.87 1.03 30.64
N LEU A 39 22.21 0.97 31.82
CA LEU A 39 20.78 0.77 31.92
C LEU A 39 19.98 1.98 31.42
N GLU A 40 20.44 3.19 31.71
CA GLU A 40 19.86 4.44 31.19
C GLU A 40 19.92 4.47 29.65
N GLU A 41 21.10 4.22 29.06
CA GLU A 41 21.28 4.17 27.60
C GLU A 41 20.41 3.07 26.95
N PHE A 42 20.30 1.91 27.60
CA PHE A 42 19.42 0.83 27.15
C PHE A 42 17.94 1.23 27.22
N SER A 43 17.51 1.92 28.28
CA SER A 43 16.13 2.40 28.41
C SER A 43 15.78 3.42 27.33
N GLU A 44 16.67 4.38 27.06
CA GLU A 44 16.47 5.37 25.98
C GLU A 44 16.39 4.71 24.60
N THR A 45 17.24 3.70 24.36
CA THR A 45 17.22 2.93 23.11
C THR A 45 15.92 2.14 22.97
N LEU A 46 15.47 1.49 24.05
CA LEU A 46 14.21 0.74 24.06
C LEU A 46 13.01 1.65 23.83
N GLU A 47 12.95 2.81 24.48
CA GLU A 47 11.88 3.79 24.28
C GLU A 47 11.81 4.23 22.82
N THR A 48 12.97 4.56 22.23
CA THR A 48 13.07 4.95 20.81
C THR A 48 12.55 3.85 19.88
N GLN A 49 12.96 2.60 20.11
CA GLN A 49 12.50 1.45 19.32
C GLN A 49 11.01 1.16 19.53
N LEU A 50 10.50 1.32 20.75
CA LEU A 50 9.09 1.10 21.07
C LEU A 50 8.19 2.13 20.39
N VAL A 51 8.59 3.41 20.41
CA VAL A 51 7.88 4.48 19.69
C VAL A 51 7.89 4.21 18.18
N ALA A 52 9.04 3.86 17.60
CA ALA A 52 9.14 3.54 16.17
C ALA A 52 8.22 2.36 15.79
N ASN A 53 8.26 1.26 16.55
CA ASN A 53 7.41 0.09 16.31
C ASN A 53 5.91 0.41 16.49
N HIS A 54 5.56 1.23 17.48
CA HIS A 54 4.19 1.68 17.66
C HIS A 54 3.69 2.47 16.45
N THR A 55 4.46 3.46 15.99
CA THR A 55 4.13 4.26 14.81
C THR A 55 3.96 3.40 13.55
N ARG A 56 4.88 2.45 13.32
CA ARG A 56 4.77 1.46 12.23
C ARG A 56 3.48 0.65 12.31
N SER A 57 3.13 0.17 13.51
CA SER A 57 1.89 -0.60 13.72
C SER A 57 0.65 0.23 13.43
N VAL A 58 0.61 1.48 13.89
CA VAL A 58 -0.50 2.40 13.63
C VAL A 58 -0.63 2.70 12.13
N LEU A 59 0.48 2.98 11.45
CA LEU A 59 0.48 3.23 10.00
C LEU A 59 0.02 2.00 9.21
N SER A 60 0.54 0.82 9.54
CA SER A 60 0.13 -0.45 8.90
C SER A 60 -1.36 -0.73 9.08
N LYS A 61 -1.93 -0.43 10.25
CA LYS A 61 -3.39 -0.52 10.48
C LYS A 61 -4.17 0.48 9.62
N ALA A 62 -3.73 1.73 9.55
CA ALA A 62 -4.40 2.75 8.73
C ALA A 62 -4.38 2.38 7.23
N VAL A 63 -3.23 1.91 6.73
CA VAL A 63 -3.09 1.40 5.36
C VAL A 63 -3.95 0.16 5.12
N GLY A 64 -3.98 -0.77 6.09
CA GLY A 64 -4.86 -1.94 6.05
C GLY A 64 -6.34 -1.58 5.97
N ASN A 65 -6.78 -0.56 6.73
CA ASN A 65 -8.14 -0.04 6.67
C ASN A 65 -8.47 0.53 5.29
N LEU A 66 -7.57 1.34 4.70
CA LEU A 66 -7.75 1.86 3.34
C LEU A 66 -7.85 0.72 2.33
N LYS A 67 -6.94 -0.27 2.37
CA LYS A 67 -6.98 -1.46 1.50
C LYS A 67 -8.29 -2.23 1.63
N HIS A 68 -8.77 -2.43 2.86
CA HIS A 68 -10.04 -3.09 3.10
C HIS A 68 -11.20 -2.32 2.47
N VAL A 69 -11.28 -1.01 2.67
CA VAL A 69 -12.33 -0.14 2.11
C VAL A 69 -12.30 -0.13 0.58
N LEU A 70 -11.10 -0.11 0.00
CA LEU A 70 -10.91 -0.21 -1.45
C LEU A 70 -11.37 -1.56 -2.00
N ALA A 71 -11.23 -2.65 -1.25
CA ALA A 71 -11.70 -3.98 -1.64
C ALA A 71 -13.19 -4.20 -1.39
N SER A 72 -13.75 -3.56 -0.36
CA SER A 72 -15.14 -3.73 0.07
C SER A 72 -16.04 -2.61 -0.50
N SER A 73 -16.60 -2.83 -1.69
CA SER A 73 -17.68 -2.01 -2.25
C SER A 73 -18.94 -2.86 -2.38
N LYS A 74 -19.74 -2.95 -1.32
CA LYS A 74 -21.10 -3.49 -1.46
C LYS A 74 -22.01 -2.36 -1.89
N GLU A 75 -22.77 -2.54 -2.97
CA GLU A 75 -23.70 -1.54 -3.49
C GLU A 75 -24.78 -1.13 -2.46
N THR A 76 -25.03 -1.97 -1.45
CA THR A 76 -26.01 -1.73 -0.38
C THR A 76 -25.51 -0.81 0.74
N ASP A 77 -24.20 -0.59 0.83
CA ASP A 77 -23.61 0.21 1.91
C ASP A 77 -23.56 1.70 1.52
N SER A 78 -23.57 2.59 2.52
CA SER A 78 -23.36 4.02 2.28
C SER A 78 -21.94 4.28 1.75
N PRO A 79 -21.75 5.18 0.74
CA PRO A 79 -20.43 5.51 0.23
C PRO A 79 -19.50 6.03 1.33
N LYS A 80 -18.30 5.45 1.42
CA LYS A 80 -17.25 5.87 2.34
C LYS A 80 -16.25 6.74 1.61
N LEU A 81 -16.04 7.96 2.09
CA LEU A 81 -15.08 8.91 1.51
C LEU A 81 -13.65 8.46 1.79
N LEU A 82 -12.81 8.39 0.76
CA LEU A 82 -11.45 7.88 0.89
C LEU A 82 -10.51 8.88 1.57
N ILE A 83 -10.84 10.17 1.53
CA ILE A 83 -10.04 11.25 2.14
C ILE A 83 -9.85 11.06 3.66
N GLN A 84 -10.83 10.48 4.36
CA GLN A 84 -10.73 10.26 5.81
C GLN A 84 -9.59 9.29 6.15
N TYR A 85 -9.47 8.21 5.37
CA TYR A 85 -8.42 7.22 5.52
C TYR A 85 -7.06 7.77 5.09
N PHE A 86 -7.04 8.63 4.06
CA PHE A 86 -5.82 9.33 3.65
C PHE A 86 -5.30 10.25 4.75
N ASP A 87 -6.17 11.05 5.37
CA ASP A 87 -5.78 11.99 6.42
C ASP A 87 -5.22 11.25 7.65
N GLU A 88 -5.78 10.09 8.00
CA GLU A 88 -5.23 9.19 9.03
C GLU A 88 -3.81 8.73 8.69
N ILE A 89 -3.59 8.25 7.46
CA ILE A 89 -2.26 7.81 6.99
C ILE A 89 -1.28 8.99 6.98
N ASN A 90 -1.68 10.13 6.43
CA ASN A 90 -0.84 11.32 6.28
C ASN A 90 -0.40 11.89 7.64
N LYS A 91 -1.30 11.89 8.62
CA LYS A 91 -0.98 12.31 10.00
C LYS A 91 0.11 11.46 10.63
N VAL A 92 0.06 10.14 10.43
CA VAL A 92 1.03 9.20 11.02
C VAL A 92 2.35 9.24 10.23
N ALA A 93 2.27 9.27 8.90
CA ALA A 93 3.44 9.32 8.02
C ALA A 93 4.32 10.57 8.26
N GLY A 94 3.72 11.71 8.62
CA GLY A 94 4.45 12.93 8.95
C GLY A 94 5.44 12.79 10.12
N SER A 95 5.30 11.76 10.96
CA SER A 95 6.24 11.48 12.06
C SER A 95 7.45 10.63 11.66
N LEU A 96 7.40 9.96 10.49
CA LEU A 96 8.44 9.03 10.04
C LEU A 96 9.53 9.68 9.19
N ASN A 97 9.38 10.95 8.80
CA ASN A 97 10.35 11.71 8.00
C ASN A 97 10.85 10.99 6.71
N SER A 98 10.07 10.06 6.15
CA SER A 98 10.44 9.37 4.90
C SER A 98 10.09 10.24 3.70
N GLU A 99 11.11 10.56 2.89
CA GLU A 99 10.95 11.29 1.62
C GLU A 99 10.03 10.53 0.66
N LEU A 100 10.18 9.20 0.58
CA LEU A 100 9.37 8.35 -0.29
C LEU A 100 7.89 8.39 0.13
N LEU A 101 7.59 8.29 1.42
CA LEU A 101 6.21 8.41 1.91
C LEU A 101 5.58 9.75 1.52
N ASN A 102 6.33 10.84 1.68
CA ASN A 102 5.82 12.17 1.34
C ASN A 102 5.51 12.30 -0.16
N VAL A 103 6.38 11.80 -1.04
CA VAL A 103 6.16 11.81 -2.49
C VAL A 103 4.92 10.98 -2.84
N VAL A 104 4.86 9.74 -2.37
CA VAL A 104 3.76 8.81 -2.68
C VAL A 104 2.41 9.33 -2.17
N LEU A 105 2.38 9.96 -0.98
CA LEU A 105 1.15 10.54 -0.44
C LEU A 105 0.71 11.79 -1.22
N ASN A 106 1.64 12.60 -1.71
CA ASN A 106 1.32 13.74 -2.58
C ASN A 106 0.70 13.29 -3.90
N ASP A 107 1.19 12.20 -4.50
CA ASP A 107 0.65 11.62 -5.73
C ASP A 107 -0.69 10.91 -5.49
N LEU A 108 -0.85 10.26 -4.33
CA LEU A 108 -2.09 9.56 -3.98
C LEU A 108 -3.25 10.53 -3.72
N LYS A 109 -2.99 11.67 -3.08
CA LYS A 109 -4.01 12.65 -2.68
C LYS A 109 -4.97 13.06 -3.82
N PRO A 110 -4.52 13.54 -5.00
CA PRO A 110 -5.43 13.94 -6.08
C PRO A 110 -6.28 12.79 -6.61
N LEU A 111 -5.81 11.55 -6.50
CA LEU A 111 -6.54 10.37 -6.98
C LEU A 111 -7.71 9.97 -6.08
N ILE A 112 -7.69 10.35 -4.79
CA ILE A 112 -8.68 9.87 -3.80
C ILE A 112 -9.46 10.98 -3.09
N VAL A 113 -9.03 12.25 -3.19
CA VAL A 113 -9.64 13.38 -2.44
C VAL A 113 -11.13 13.55 -2.71
N ASN A 114 -11.55 13.34 -3.96
CA ASN A 114 -12.95 13.45 -4.38
C ASN A 114 -13.61 12.09 -4.59
N GLU A 115 -12.96 11.01 -4.14
CA GLU A 115 -13.41 9.66 -4.37
C GLU A 115 -14.02 9.02 -3.13
N SER A 116 -14.92 8.08 -3.40
CA SER A 116 -15.46 7.15 -2.43
C SER A 116 -15.12 5.72 -2.86
N ASN A 117 -15.33 4.77 -1.97
CA ASN A 117 -15.27 3.34 -2.31
C ASN A 117 -16.30 2.92 -3.39
N HIS A 118 -17.25 3.78 -3.77
CA HIS A 118 -18.21 3.53 -4.86
C HIS A 118 -17.76 4.14 -6.19
N SER A 119 -17.00 5.24 -6.18
CA SER A 119 -16.52 5.89 -7.40
C SER A 119 -15.22 5.28 -7.90
N LEU A 120 -14.36 4.79 -7.01
CA LEU A 120 -13.18 4.01 -7.39
C LEU A 120 -13.55 2.53 -7.53
N LEU A 121 -14.02 2.17 -8.73
CA LEU A 121 -14.62 0.87 -9.03
C LEU A 121 -13.73 -0.32 -8.63
N THR A 122 -14.33 -1.33 -7.98
CA THR A 122 -13.70 -2.63 -7.73
C THR A 122 -13.67 -3.51 -8.98
N ASN A 123 -12.89 -4.58 -8.97
CA ASN A 123 -12.82 -5.53 -10.09
C ASN A 123 -14.21 -6.09 -10.45
N ALA A 124 -15.06 -6.36 -9.46
CA ALA A 124 -16.43 -6.81 -9.68
C ALA A 124 -17.30 -5.72 -10.34
N GLN A 125 -17.17 -4.45 -9.91
CA GLN A 125 -17.89 -3.34 -10.52
C GLN A 125 -17.39 -3.03 -11.93
N LEU A 126 -16.08 -3.11 -12.16
CA LEU A 126 -15.47 -2.98 -13.48
C LEU A 126 -15.92 -4.09 -14.42
N LEU A 127 -16.06 -5.33 -13.92
CA LEU A 127 -16.63 -6.44 -14.67
C LEU A 127 -18.09 -6.18 -15.04
N ASN A 128 -18.93 -5.77 -14.08
CA ASN A 128 -20.32 -5.42 -14.36
C ASN A 128 -20.44 -4.30 -15.41
N LYS A 129 -19.61 -3.26 -15.31
CA LYS A 129 -19.56 -2.16 -16.28
C LYS A 129 -19.08 -2.63 -17.65
N TRP A 130 -18.12 -3.57 -17.69
CA TRP A 130 -17.63 -4.18 -18.92
C TRP A 130 -18.70 -5.03 -19.62
N GLU A 131 -19.45 -5.84 -18.86
CA GLU A 131 -20.55 -6.66 -19.38
C GLU A 131 -21.67 -5.77 -19.98
N GLN A 132 -21.95 -4.63 -19.36
CA GLN A 132 -22.89 -3.63 -19.91
C GLN A 132 -22.38 -2.99 -21.20
N LEU A 133 -21.06 -2.79 -21.33
CA LEU A 133 -20.42 -2.22 -22.52
C LEU A 133 -20.34 -3.22 -23.68
N THR A 134 -20.34 -4.51 -23.37
CA THR A 134 -20.08 -5.59 -24.33
C THR A 134 -20.99 -5.60 -25.56
N PRO A 135 -22.34 -5.44 -25.45
CA PRO A 135 -23.21 -5.37 -26.63
C PRO A 135 -22.86 -4.24 -27.59
N GLU A 136 -22.43 -3.11 -27.04
CA GLU A 136 -22.03 -1.94 -27.82
C GLU A 136 -20.66 -2.14 -28.47
N LEU A 137 -19.70 -2.77 -27.78
CA LEU A 137 -18.41 -3.17 -28.34
C LEU A 137 -18.57 -4.12 -29.52
N ARG A 138 -19.48 -5.10 -29.40
CA ARG A 138 -19.85 -6.02 -30.48
C ARG A 138 -20.36 -5.29 -31.70
N SER A 139 -21.32 -4.38 -31.53
CA SER A 139 -21.84 -3.55 -32.60
C SER A 139 -20.72 -2.68 -33.21
N ALA A 140 -19.93 -2.01 -32.38
CA ALA A 140 -18.86 -1.12 -32.82
C ALA A 140 -17.77 -1.84 -33.62
N SER A 141 -17.50 -3.12 -33.33
CA SER A 141 -16.49 -3.92 -34.04
C SER A 141 -16.85 -4.22 -35.49
N LEU A 142 -18.15 -4.17 -35.83
CA LEU A 142 -18.68 -4.47 -37.16
C LEU A 142 -18.84 -3.20 -38.01
N LEU A 143 -18.52 -2.02 -37.46
CA LEU A 143 -18.65 -0.75 -38.16
C LEU A 143 -17.47 -0.53 -39.13
N PRO A 144 -17.74 -0.20 -40.42
CA PRO A 144 -16.69 0.27 -41.31
C PRO A 144 -16.14 1.63 -40.85
N PRO A 145 -14.92 2.02 -41.25
CA PRO A 145 -14.25 3.25 -40.80
C PRO A 145 -15.07 4.54 -41.05
N ASN A 146 -15.89 4.55 -42.12
CA ASN A 146 -16.77 5.65 -42.51
C ASN A 146 -18.25 5.23 -42.47
N ALA A 147 -18.67 4.55 -41.40
CA ALA A 147 -20.06 4.11 -41.24
C ALA A 147 -21.02 5.31 -41.13
N GLY A 148 -21.90 5.48 -42.12
CA GLY A 148 -23.09 6.32 -41.99
C GLY A 148 -24.19 5.64 -41.17
N LEU A 149 -25.38 6.24 -41.08
CA LEU A 149 -26.55 5.72 -40.34
C LEU A 149 -26.90 4.25 -40.65
N LEU A 150 -26.77 3.84 -41.93
CA LEU A 150 -27.03 2.46 -42.37
C LEU A 150 -25.99 1.46 -41.83
N GLY A 151 -24.74 1.90 -41.63
CA GLY A 151 -23.69 1.07 -41.06
C GLY A 151 -23.95 0.75 -39.58
N HIS A 152 -24.47 1.72 -38.82
CA HIS A 152 -24.89 1.51 -37.43
C HIS A 152 -26.11 0.58 -37.31
N LEU A 153 -27.04 0.65 -38.27
CA LEU A 153 -28.19 -0.26 -38.28
C LEU A 153 -27.76 -1.70 -38.58
N ALA A 154 -26.90 -1.89 -39.59
CA ALA A 154 -26.38 -3.20 -39.95
C ALA A 154 -25.54 -3.80 -38.80
N SER A 155 -24.70 -3.00 -38.15
CA SER A 155 -23.87 -3.47 -37.03
C SER A 155 -24.70 -3.93 -35.83
N MET A 156 -25.82 -3.28 -35.54
CA MET A 156 -26.75 -3.69 -34.49
C MET A 156 -27.45 -5.03 -34.82
N VAL A 157 -27.71 -5.32 -36.09
CA VAL A 157 -28.32 -6.59 -36.51
C VAL A 157 -27.28 -7.72 -36.47
N PHE A 158 -26.10 -7.49 -37.06
CA PHE A 158 -25.06 -8.51 -37.18
C PHE A 158 -24.35 -8.81 -35.85
N SER A 159 -24.33 -7.89 -34.89
CA SER A 159 -23.74 -8.13 -33.56
C SER A 159 -24.46 -9.27 -32.80
N LYS A 160 -25.73 -9.53 -33.11
CA LYS A 160 -26.50 -10.63 -32.52
C LYS A 160 -26.10 -12.01 -33.04
N LEU A 161 -25.36 -12.08 -34.15
CA LEU A 161 -24.85 -13.33 -34.71
C LEU A 161 -23.45 -13.68 -34.20
N LEU A 162 -22.80 -12.80 -33.45
CA LEU A 162 -21.50 -13.08 -32.82
C LEU A 162 -21.68 -14.11 -31.70
N LEU A 163 -20.94 -15.21 -31.80
CA LEU A 163 -20.96 -16.26 -30.78
C LEU A 163 -19.99 -15.90 -29.65
N PRO A 164 -20.46 -15.85 -28.38
CA PRO A 164 -19.59 -15.52 -27.26
C PRO A 164 -18.50 -16.59 -27.10
N VAL A 165 -17.24 -16.15 -27.03
CA VAL A 165 -16.11 -17.03 -26.73
C VAL A 165 -16.08 -17.28 -25.22
N LYS A 166 -16.78 -18.33 -24.77
CA LYS A 166 -16.70 -18.81 -23.38
C LYS A 166 -15.72 -19.98 -23.30
N GLY A 167 -14.53 -19.79 -22.72
CA GLY A 167 -13.58 -20.90 -22.52
C GLY A 167 -12.11 -20.51 -22.35
N ASN A 168 -11.27 -21.52 -22.16
CA ASN A 168 -9.90 -21.41 -21.64
C ASN A 168 -8.82 -20.96 -22.66
N LYS A 169 -9.20 -20.57 -23.89
CA LYS A 169 -8.25 -20.06 -24.91
C LYS A 169 -8.90 -19.04 -25.85
N PRO A 170 -9.01 -17.76 -25.45
CA PRO A 170 -9.34 -16.69 -26.36
C PRO A 170 -8.05 -16.21 -27.05
N ASP A 171 -7.44 -17.06 -27.88
CA ASP A 171 -6.22 -16.73 -28.63
C ASP A 171 -6.51 -15.89 -29.90
N GLY A 172 -7.79 -15.60 -30.17
CA GLY A 172 -8.21 -14.81 -31.32
C GLY A 172 -7.93 -13.32 -31.17
N LYS A 173 -7.83 -12.64 -32.32
CA LYS A 173 -7.73 -11.17 -32.42
C LYS A 173 -9.08 -10.49 -32.64
N ASP A 174 -10.15 -11.28 -32.73
CA ASP A 174 -11.52 -10.79 -32.86
C ASP A 174 -12.04 -10.19 -31.54
N ILE A 175 -13.14 -9.44 -31.62
CA ILE A 175 -13.70 -8.74 -30.47
C ILE A 175 -14.16 -9.68 -29.36
N GLU A 176 -14.70 -10.87 -29.69
CA GLU A 176 -15.19 -11.81 -28.69
C GLU A 176 -14.03 -12.42 -27.90
N SER A 177 -12.92 -12.71 -28.57
CA SER A 177 -11.69 -13.15 -27.91
C SER A 177 -11.17 -12.08 -26.94
N VAL A 178 -11.17 -10.79 -27.33
CA VAL A 178 -10.75 -9.69 -26.44
C VAL A 178 -11.69 -9.55 -25.24
N ILE A 179 -13.01 -9.55 -25.47
CA ILE A 179 -14.02 -9.51 -24.41
C ILE A 179 -13.80 -10.65 -23.42
N GLY A 180 -13.62 -11.87 -23.92
CA GLY A 180 -13.39 -13.05 -23.08
C GLY A 180 -12.09 -12.97 -22.26
N ARG A 181 -10.99 -12.43 -22.82
CA ARG A 181 -9.74 -12.21 -22.05
C ARG A 181 -9.92 -11.21 -20.92
N ILE A 182 -10.62 -10.11 -21.18
CA ILE A 182 -10.88 -9.05 -20.19
C ILE A 182 -11.76 -9.59 -19.06
N GLU A 183 -12.88 -10.25 -19.38
CA GLU A 183 -13.76 -10.88 -18.38
C GLU A 183 -13.01 -11.91 -17.53
N SER A 184 -12.20 -12.74 -18.18
CA SER A 184 -11.38 -13.76 -17.52
C SER A 184 -10.32 -13.15 -16.60
N ALA A 185 -9.64 -12.09 -17.05
CA ALA A 185 -8.64 -11.36 -16.26
C ALA A 185 -9.28 -10.70 -15.02
N LEU A 186 -10.40 -9.99 -15.19
CA LEU A 186 -11.14 -9.38 -14.08
C LEU A 186 -11.61 -10.42 -13.06
N THR A 187 -12.07 -11.58 -13.53
CA THR A 187 -12.49 -12.71 -12.67
C THR A 187 -11.33 -13.27 -11.84
N ARG A 188 -10.11 -13.32 -12.40
CA ARG A 188 -8.90 -13.75 -11.67
C ARG A 188 -8.31 -12.67 -10.77
N GLY A 189 -8.71 -11.42 -10.97
CA GLY A 189 -8.17 -10.26 -10.26
C GLY A 189 -7.02 -9.55 -10.99
N ASP A 190 -6.70 -9.97 -12.21
CA ASP A 190 -5.62 -9.44 -13.06
C ASP A 190 -6.08 -8.14 -13.76
N LEU A 191 -6.28 -7.08 -12.99
CA LEU A 191 -6.80 -5.80 -13.51
C LEU A 191 -5.86 -5.14 -14.53
N ASP A 192 -4.56 -5.26 -14.33
CA ASP A 192 -3.52 -4.77 -15.24
C ASP A 192 -3.65 -5.39 -16.63
N VAL A 193 -3.80 -6.71 -16.70
CA VAL A 193 -4.01 -7.46 -17.95
C VAL A 193 -5.32 -7.01 -18.61
N ALA A 194 -6.40 -6.89 -17.84
CA ALA A 194 -7.70 -6.45 -18.35
C ALA A 194 -7.64 -5.03 -18.96
N VAL A 195 -6.97 -4.10 -18.26
CA VAL A 195 -6.81 -2.71 -18.71
C VAL A 195 -5.92 -2.63 -19.95
N GLU A 196 -4.85 -3.42 -20.02
CA GLU A 196 -3.98 -3.49 -21.20
C GLU A 196 -4.73 -4.00 -22.44
N GLU A 197 -5.47 -5.10 -22.31
CA GLU A 197 -6.27 -5.66 -23.40
C GLU A 197 -7.31 -4.66 -23.92
N ALA A 198 -8.04 -3.99 -23.01
CA ALA A 198 -9.01 -2.96 -23.39
C ALA A 198 -8.34 -1.73 -24.03
N ALA A 199 -7.17 -1.32 -23.54
CA ALA A 199 -6.41 -0.19 -24.09
C ALA A 199 -5.86 -0.47 -25.49
N ASN A 200 -5.59 -1.74 -25.81
CA ASN A 200 -5.09 -2.20 -27.11
C ASN A 200 -6.17 -2.39 -28.18
N LEU A 201 -7.45 -2.22 -27.83
CA LEU A 201 -8.54 -2.13 -28.82
C LEU A 201 -8.24 -1.04 -29.86
N LYS A 202 -8.84 -1.17 -31.05
CA LYS A 202 -8.70 -0.21 -32.14
C LYS A 202 -10.05 0.31 -32.62
N GLY A 203 -10.05 1.47 -33.27
CA GLY A 203 -11.26 2.03 -33.90
C GLY A 203 -12.36 2.42 -32.91
N TRP A 204 -13.62 2.17 -33.30
CA TRP A 204 -14.79 2.51 -32.49
C TRP A 204 -14.86 1.78 -31.14
N PRO A 205 -14.58 0.45 -31.05
CA PRO A 205 -14.53 -0.24 -29.76
C PRO A 205 -13.60 0.41 -28.75
N ARG A 206 -12.42 0.91 -29.19
CA ARG A 206 -11.48 1.59 -28.30
C ARG A 206 -12.01 2.91 -27.75
N LYS A 207 -12.66 3.70 -28.61
CA LYS A 207 -13.28 4.97 -28.21
C LYS A 207 -14.38 4.74 -27.19
N LEU A 208 -15.16 3.67 -27.38
CA LEU A 208 -16.24 3.31 -26.48
C LEU A 208 -15.71 2.81 -25.13
N ALA A 209 -14.62 2.04 -25.13
CA ALA A 209 -13.97 1.56 -23.91
C ALA A 209 -13.15 2.61 -23.16
N ASP A 210 -13.06 3.86 -23.63
CA ASP A 210 -12.09 4.82 -23.11
C ASP A 210 -12.32 5.20 -21.65
N ASP A 211 -13.57 5.45 -21.26
CA ASP A 211 -13.88 5.78 -19.87
C ASP A 211 -13.70 4.58 -18.95
N TRP A 212 -13.99 3.36 -19.42
CA TRP A 212 -13.70 2.14 -18.68
C TRP A 212 -12.19 1.96 -18.46
N VAL A 213 -11.36 2.23 -19.47
CA VAL A 213 -9.89 2.18 -19.36
C VAL A 213 -9.37 3.24 -18.39
N LYS A 214 -9.93 4.46 -18.39
CA LYS A 214 -9.55 5.51 -17.43
C LYS A 214 -9.83 5.08 -15.99
N ASP A 215 -11.02 4.52 -15.74
CA ASP A 215 -11.40 4.03 -14.41
C ASP A 215 -10.45 2.91 -13.93
N GLY A 216 -10.15 1.95 -14.82
CA GLY A 216 -9.22 0.86 -14.53
C GLY A 216 -7.80 1.34 -14.25
N ARG A 217 -7.27 2.30 -15.03
CA ARG A 217 -5.95 2.90 -14.81
C ARG A 217 -5.86 3.63 -13.48
N LYS A 218 -6.87 4.44 -13.16
CA LYS A 218 -6.94 5.15 -11.88
C LYS A 218 -6.94 4.18 -10.71
N ARG A 219 -7.71 3.08 -10.82
CA ARG A 219 -7.74 2.01 -9.82
C ARG A 219 -6.36 1.36 -9.64
N LEU A 220 -5.67 1.04 -10.73
CA LEU A 220 -4.31 0.48 -10.70
C LEU A 220 -3.31 1.43 -10.06
N GLU A 221 -3.36 2.71 -10.39
CA GLU A 221 -2.48 3.73 -9.83
C GLU A 221 -2.66 3.86 -8.32
N VAL A 222 -3.92 3.91 -7.85
CA VAL A 222 -4.23 3.91 -6.41
C VAL A 222 -3.73 2.62 -5.74
N GLN A 223 -3.95 1.45 -6.34
CA GLN A 223 -3.46 0.17 -5.79
C GLN A 223 -1.94 0.13 -5.71
N PHE A 224 -1.25 0.63 -6.72
CA PHE A 224 0.20 0.73 -6.76
C PHE A 224 0.72 1.62 -5.64
N LEU A 225 0.24 2.86 -5.55
CA LEU A 225 0.69 3.83 -4.53
C LEU A 225 0.41 3.32 -3.11
N VAL A 226 -0.79 2.78 -2.86
CA VAL A 226 -1.12 2.16 -1.55
C VAL A 226 -0.24 0.94 -1.26
N GLY A 227 0.14 0.19 -2.29
CA GLY A 227 1.11 -0.90 -2.20
C GLY A 227 2.51 -0.43 -1.83
N VAL A 228 2.96 0.70 -2.39
CA VAL A 228 4.24 1.33 -2.04
C VAL A 228 4.22 1.82 -0.59
N VAL A 229 3.16 2.51 -0.15
CA VAL A 229 3.01 2.92 1.26
C VAL A 229 3.09 1.72 2.19
N ASP A 230 2.34 0.64 1.91
CA ASP A 230 2.35 -0.58 2.74
C ASP A 230 3.74 -1.25 2.79
N SER A 231 4.46 -1.26 1.67
CA SER A 231 5.81 -1.83 1.61
C SER A 231 6.78 -1.00 2.44
N GLU A 232 6.70 0.33 2.32
CA GLU A 232 7.52 1.27 3.07
C GLU A 232 7.25 1.18 4.58
N THR A 233 6.01 0.94 5.02
CA THR A 233 5.69 0.74 6.46
C THR A 233 6.41 -0.45 7.10
N ARG A 234 6.89 -1.40 6.30
CA ARG A 234 7.59 -2.60 6.78
C ARG A 234 9.10 -2.37 6.86
N ILE A 235 9.60 -1.34 6.18
CA ILE A 235 11.02 -1.03 6.05
C ILE A 235 11.38 0.09 7.03
N VAL A 236 10.62 1.20 6.99
CA VAL A 236 10.79 2.39 7.84
C VAL A 236 10.32 2.11 9.23
#